data_AF-A0A6L9MYA8-F1
#
_entry.id   AF-A0A6L9MYA8-F1
#
_cell.length_a   1.000
_cell.length_b   1.000
_cell.length_c   1.000
_cell.angle_alpha   90.00
_cell.angle_beta   90.00
_cell.angle_gamma   90.00
#
_symmetry.space_group_name_H-M   'P 1'
#
loop_
_entity.id
_entity.type
_entity.pdbx_description
1 polymer ?
#
loop_
_entity_poly.entity_id
_entity_poly.type
_entity_poly.pdbx_seq_one_letter_code
_entity_poly.pdbx_strand_id
1 'polypeptide(L)'
;MHAMKRSILADIAAIAAIALLIAITFYWIEARREVIIFCDKFSPGISKASVERYLNTAELLSYRTEFVANGSKIEAYSPLHLGIMQCRISFNKQDIVLSAVVD
;
A
#
# COMPACT_ATOMS: atom_id res chain seq x y z
N MET A 1 -10.67 -41.70 -26.45
CA MET A 1 -10.86 -41.25 -25.04
C MET A 1 -9.71 -40.44 -24.45
N HIS A 2 -8.45 -40.59 -24.89
CA HIS A 2 -7.32 -39.79 -24.37
C HIS A 2 -7.34 -38.30 -24.77
N ALA A 3 -7.74 -37.98 -26.01
CA ALA A 3 -7.81 -36.60 -26.49
C ALA A 3 -8.89 -35.77 -25.76
N MET A 4 -10.07 -36.36 -25.53
CA MET A 4 -11.19 -35.70 -24.84
C MET A 4 -10.87 -35.39 -23.37
N LYS A 5 -10.18 -36.29 -22.64
CA LYS A 5 -9.72 -36.04 -21.27
C LYS A 5 -8.67 -34.92 -21.18
N ARG A 6 -7.79 -34.80 -22.19
CA ARG A 6 -6.81 -33.70 -22.28
C ARG A 6 -7.47 -32.34 -22.53
N SER A 7 -8.52 -32.28 -23.35
CA SER A 7 -9.28 -31.05 -23.60
C SER A 7 -9.96 -30.55 -22.32
N ILE A 8 -10.63 -31.45 -21.58
CA ILE A 8 -11.31 -31.09 -20.32
C ILE A 8 -10.30 -30.60 -19.26
N LEU A 9 -9.14 -31.25 -19.16
CA LEU A 9 -8.07 -30.81 -18.24
C LEU A 9 -7.50 -29.44 -18.63
N ALA A 10 -7.38 -29.15 -19.92
CA ALA A 10 -6.93 -27.84 -20.40
C ALA A 10 -7.95 -26.74 -20.08
N ASP A 11 -9.24 -27.01 -20.26
CA ASP A 11 -10.31 -26.06 -19.93
C ASP A 11 -10.37 -25.76 -18.43
N ILE A 12 -10.24 -26.79 -17.58
CA ILE A 12 -10.18 -26.62 -16.11
C ILE A 12 -8.94 -25.80 -15.71
N ALA A 13 -7.78 -26.08 -16.31
CA ALA A 13 -6.56 -25.33 -16.04
C ALA A 13 -6.68 -23.86 -16.47
N ALA A 14 -7.33 -23.59 -17.62
CA ALA A 14 -7.58 -22.24 -18.08
C ALA A 14 -8.51 -21.47 -17.14
N ILE A 15 -9.60 -22.09 -16.67
CA ILE A 15 -10.52 -21.48 -15.70
C ILE A 15 -9.80 -21.19 -14.38
N ALA A 16 -8.99 -22.12 -13.88
CA ALA A 16 -8.21 -21.92 -12.65
C ALA A 16 -7.20 -20.78 -12.80
N ALA A 17 -6.52 -20.68 -13.95
CA ALA A 17 -5.58 -19.59 -14.23
C ALA A 17 -6.29 -18.23 -14.28
N ILE A 18 -7.46 -18.15 -14.92
CA ILE A 18 -8.28 -16.92 -14.96
C ILE A 18 -8.73 -16.53 -13.54
N ALA A 19 -9.21 -17.49 -12.74
CA ALA A 19 -9.62 -17.23 -11.36
C ALA A 19 -8.46 -16.70 -10.50
N LEU A 20 -7.25 -17.25 -10.67
CA LEU A 20 -6.05 -16.79 -9.99
C LEU A 20 -5.70 -15.35 -10.39
N LEU A 21 -5.74 -15.04 -11.70
CA LEU A 21 -5.47 -13.69 -12.19
C LEU A 21 -6.48 -12.67 -11.64
N ILE A 22 -7.77 -13.04 -11.61
CA ILE A 22 -8.81 -12.20 -11.01
C ILE A 22 -8.50 -11.95 -9.53
N ALA A 23 -8.22 -12.99 -8.75
CA ALA A 23 -7.88 -12.83 -7.34
C ALA A 23 -6.68 -11.89 -7.15
N ILE A 24 -5.60 -12.09 -7.89
CA ILE A 24 -4.42 -11.21 -7.86
C ILE A 24 -4.80 -9.76 -8.14
N THR A 25 -5.61 -9.49 -9.17
CA THR A 25 -6.03 -8.12 -9.49
C THR A 25 -6.88 -7.49 -8.39
N PHE A 26 -7.79 -8.23 -7.77
CA PHE A 26 -8.60 -7.74 -6.65
C PHE A 26 -7.74 -7.42 -5.42
N TYR A 27 -6.83 -8.30 -5.04
CA TYR A 27 -5.87 -8.03 -3.96
C TYR A 27 -5.00 -6.81 -4.26
N TRP A 28 -4.62 -6.62 -5.53
CA TRP A 28 -3.81 -5.47 -5.93
C TRP A 28 -4.58 -4.15 -5.90
N ILE A 29 -5.89 -4.17 -6.23
CA ILE A 29 -6.78 -3.00 -6.14
C ILE A 29 -7.06 -2.64 -4.69
N GLU A 30 -7.35 -3.63 -3.83
CA GLU A 30 -7.66 -3.38 -2.42
C GLU A 30 -6.44 -2.82 -1.67
N ALA A 31 -5.25 -3.37 -1.94
CA ALA A 31 -3.99 -2.84 -1.38
C ALA A 31 -3.70 -1.40 -1.81
N ARG A 32 -4.05 -0.99 -3.05
CA ARG A 32 -3.94 0.43 -3.46
C ARG A 32 -4.91 1.31 -2.70
N ARG A 33 -6.14 0.83 -2.51
CA ARG A 33 -7.16 1.58 -1.77
C ARG A 33 -6.71 1.88 -0.36
N GLU A 34 -6.12 0.91 0.33
CA GLU A 34 -5.62 1.11 1.69
C GLU A 34 -4.52 2.18 1.76
N VAL A 35 -3.55 2.20 0.84
CA VAL A 35 -2.48 3.21 0.83
C VAL A 35 -3.02 4.62 0.52
N ILE A 36 -3.94 4.74 -0.44
CA ILE A 36 -4.57 6.02 -0.80
C ILE A 36 -5.38 6.57 0.36
N ILE A 37 -6.25 5.75 0.95
CA ILE A 37 -7.10 6.14 2.09
C ILE A 37 -6.24 6.49 3.31
N PHE A 38 -5.14 5.76 3.52
CA PHE A 38 -4.21 6.06 4.59
C PHE A 38 -3.54 7.43 4.42
N CYS A 39 -3.07 7.74 3.20
CA CYS A 39 -2.40 9.02 2.94
C CYS A 39 -3.35 10.22 3.01
N ASP A 40 -4.58 10.06 2.52
CA ASP A 40 -5.61 11.11 2.51
C ASP A 40 -6.14 11.46 3.92
N LYS A 41 -5.94 10.58 4.90
CA LYS A 41 -6.30 10.87 6.31
C LYS A 41 -5.34 11.81 7.02
N PHE A 42 -4.13 12.02 6.51
CA PHE A 42 -3.13 12.87 7.17
C PHE A 42 -3.19 14.32 6.67
N SER A 43 -4.20 15.04 7.16
CA SER A 43 -4.34 16.48 6.92
C SER A 43 -3.31 17.31 7.69
N PRO A 44 -2.96 18.51 7.20
CA PRO A 44 -2.05 19.42 7.89
C PRO A 44 -2.54 19.74 9.30
N GLY A 45 -1.63 19.77 10.28
CA GLY A 45 -1.95 20.06 11.69
C GLY A 45 -1.94 18.85 12.64
N ILE A 46 -1.81 17.62 12.12
CA ILE A 46 -1.64 16.42 12.95
C ILE A 46 -0.21 16.36 13.49
N SER A 47 -0.04 15.93 14.75
CA SER A 47 1.30 15.74 15.32
C SER A 47 1.95 14.45 14.84
N LYS A 48 3.28 14.46 14.70
CA LYS A 48 4.07 13.29 14.32
C LYS A 48 3.81 12.06 15.20
N ALA A 49 3.66 12.26 16.51
CA ALA A 49 3.35 11.17 17.44
C ALA A 49 2.01 10.49 17.14
N SER A 50 1.00 11.24 16.69
CA SER A 50 -0.27 10.65 16.24
C SER A 50 -0.09 9.84 14.96
N VAL A 51 0.69 10.34 14.00
CA VAL A 51 1.02 9.61 12.76
C VAL A 51 1.75 8.31 13.06
N GLU A 52 2.80 8.37 13.88
CA GLU A 52 3.58 7.19 14.30
C GLU A 52 2.73 6.18 15.06
N ARG A 53 1.79 6.62 15.91
CA ARG A 53 0.86 5.72 16.59
C ARG A 53 -0.02 4.95 15.60
N TYR A 54 -0.52 5.62 14.56
CA TYR A 54 -1.31 4.96 13.52
C TYR A 54 -0.46 4.01 12.67
N LEU A 55 0.75 4.41 12.33
CA LEU A 55 1.70 3.55 11.60
C LEU A 55 2.07 2.30 12.40
N ASN A 56 2.29 2.42 13.70
CA ASN A 56 2.60 1.29 14.58
C ASN A 56 1.43 0.32 14.76
N THR A 57 0.19 0.76 14.57
CA THR A 57 -0.99 -0.12 14.56
C THR A 57 -1.27 -0.77 13.21
N ALA A 58 -0.63 -0.30 12.14
CA ALA A 58 -0.85 -0.83 10.81
C ALA A 58 0.06 -2.04 10.57
N GLU A 59 -0.51 -3.25 10.54
CA GLU A 59 0.27 -4.49 10.30
C GLU A 59 0.79 -4.63 8.86
N LEU A 60 0.17 -3.91 7.91
CA LEU A 60 0.41 -4.04 6.46
C LEU A 60 1.22 -2.87 5.87
N LEU A 61 1.65 -1.93 6.72
CA LEU A 61 2.40 -0.75 6.33
C LEU A 61 3.76 -0.76 7.03
N SER A 62 4.81 -0.48 6.26
CA SER A 62 6.12 -0.18 6.78
C SER A 62 6.40 1.30 6.58
N TYR A 63 7.25 1.88 7.42
CA TYR A 63 7.61 3.28 7.27
C TYR A 63 9.07 3.54 7.61
N ARG A 64 9.61 4.60 7.03
CA ARG A 64 10.94 5.12 7.31
C ARG A 64 10.87 6.60 7.59
N THR A 65 11.61 7.04 8.60
CA THR A 65 11.74 8.46 8.95
C THR A 65 13.07 8.98 8.42
N GLU A 66 13.05 10.11 7.73
CA GLU A 66 14.25 10.81 7.27
C GLU A 66 14.24 12.25 7.78
N PHE A 67 15.40 12.74 8.19
CA PHE A 67 15.57 14.12 8.65
C PHE A 67 15.97 15.01 7.48
N VAL A 68 15.29 16.14 7.32
CA VAL A 68 15.51 17.11 6.24
C VAL A 68 15.75 18.50 6.82
N ALA A 69 16.37 19.41 6.06
CA ALA A 69 16.75 20.74 6.57
C ALA A 69 15.57 21.56 7.16
N ASN A 70 14.33 21.29 6.72
CA ASN A 70 13.12 21.98 7.16
C ASN A 70 12.28 21.21 8.18
N GLY A 71 12.76 20.09 8.72
CA GLY A 71 12.03 19.28 9.70
C GLY A 71 12.32 17.79 9.55
N SER A 72 11.27 16.97 9.48
CA SER A 72 11.40 15.54 9.18
C SER A 72 10.40 15.14 8.11
N LYS A 73 10.65 14.00 7.46
CA LYS A 73 9.68 13.35 6.57
C LYS A 73 9.54 11.89 6.97
N ILE A 74 8.32 11.35 6.83
CA ILE A 74 8.05 9.93 6.97
C ILE A 74 7.57 9.42 5.62
N GLU A 75 8.18 8.34 5.15
CA GLU A 75 7.78 7.61 3.96
C GLU A 75 7.16 6.29 4.40
N ALA A 76 5.84 6.17 4.22
CA ALA A 76 5.09 4.97 4.53
C ALA A 76 4.77 4.21 3.24
N TYR A 77 5.06 2.93 3.19
CA TYR A 77 4.85 2.08 2.02
C TYR A 77 4.26 0.73 2.45
N SER A 78 3.43 0.13 1.59
CA SER A 78 2.94 -1.22 1.83
C SER A 78 3.88 -2.26 1.19
N PRO A 79 4.44 -3.21 1.96
CA PRO A 79 5.26 -4.29 1.41
C PRO A 79 4.51 -5.15 0.38
N LEU A 80 3.19 -5.26 0.53
CA LEU A 80 2.30 -5.96 -0.40
C LEU A 80 2.24 -5.33 -1.79
N HIS A 81 2.55 -4.04 -1.91
CA HIS A 81 2.61 -3.35 -3.18
C HIS A 81 4.04 -3.25 -3.76
N LEU A 82 5.00 -4.01 -3.21
CA LEU A 82 6.40 -4.01 -3.65
C LEU A 82 7.05 -2.61 -3.68
N GLY A 83 6.55 -1.67 -2.86
CA GLY A 83 7.04 -0.28 -2.86
C GLY A 83 6.68 0.54 -4.10
N ILE A 84 5.73 0.09 -4.93
CA ILE A 84 5.25 0.83 -6.11
C ILE A 84 4.50 2.11 -5.72
N MET A 85 3.95 2.15 -4.51
CA MET A 85 3.16 3.28 -4.01
C MET A 85 3.57 3.59 -2.57
N GLN A 86 3.93 4.85 -2.33
CA GLN A 86 4.42 5.33 -1.04
C GLN A 86 3.74 6.63 -0.66
N CYS A 87 3.37 6.78 0.59
CA CYS A 87 2.87 8.03 1.14
C CYS A 87 4.03 8.78 1.80
N ARG A 88 4.37 9.95 1.27
CA ARG A 88 5.36 10.85 1.86
C ARG A 88 4.64 11.91 2.69
N ILE A 89 4.88 11.89 4.00
CA ILE A 89 4.37 12.84 4.96
C ILE A 89 5.50 13.77 5.37
N SER A 90 5.35 15.07 5.14
CA SER A 90 6.34 16.09 5.50
C SER A 90 5.94 16.78 6.81
N PHE A 91 6.89 16.95 7.71
CA PHE A 91 6.72 17.59 9.01
C PHE A 91 7.53 18.88 9.10
N ASN A 92 7.00 19.87 9.81
CA ASN A 92 7.74 21.07 10.17
C ASN A 92 8.71 20.82 11.35
N LYS A 93 9.45 21.86 11.76
CA LYS A 93 10.37 21.81 12.91
C LYS A 93 9.69 21.60 14.28
N GLN A 94 8.37 21.70 14.34
CA GLN A 94 7.56 21.48 15.54
C GLN A 94 6.88 20.10 15.50
N ASP A 95 7.32 19.21 14.60
CA ASP A 95 6.76 17.86 14.41
C ASP A 95 5.26 17.85 14.07
N ILE A 96 4.81 18.83 13.28
CA ILE A 96 3.44 18.93 12.75
C ILE A 96 3.44 18.64 11.25
N VAL A 97 2.45 17.86 10.80
CA VAL A 97 2.24 17.56 9.38
C VAL A 97 1.99 18.84 8.59
N LEU A 98 2.81 19.08 7.58
CA LEU A 98 2.65 20.13 6.58
C LEU A 98 1.87 19.65 5.35
N SER A 99 2.20 18.44 4.89
CA SER A 99 1.59 17.83 3.72
C SER A 99 1.76 16.32 3.73
N ALA A 100 0.81 15.61 3.13
CA ALA A 100 0.89 14.19 2.81
C ALA A 100 0.63 14.04 1.30
N VAL A 101 1.56 13.41 0.59
CA VAL A 101 1.48 13.21 -0.86
C VAL A 101 1.80 11.75 -1.17
N VAL A 102 1.02 11.18 -2.09
CA VAL A 102 1.28 9.85 -2.64
C VAL A 102 2.30 9.97 -3.79
N ASP A 103 3.34 9.16 -3.74
CA ASP A 103 4.37 8.98 -4.77
C ASP A 103 4.28 7.55 -5.35
#